data_AF-A0A938IWT2-F1
#
_entry.id   AF-A0A938IWT2-F1
#
_cell.length_a   1.000
_cell.length_b   1.000
_cell.length_c   1.000
_cell.angle_alpha   90.00
_cell.angle_beta   90.00
_cell.angle_gamma   90.00
#
_symmetry.space_group_name_H-M   'P 1'
#
loop_
_entity.id
_entity.type
_entity.pdbx_description
1 polymer ?
#
loop_
_entity_poly.entity_id
_entity_poly.type
_entity_poly.pdbx_seq_one_letter_code
_entity_poly.pdbx_strand_id
1 'polypeptide(L)'
;DYAFNIANPPLTVKAVAESAMREIVGQSQIQKILTADRKLIEPASQQLMQKVLDDYHAGVLVLQVLLLSVDPPQQVIAAFRDVTAAQQDLQRLGNEAEAYANRVVPEARGAAARILQEAEAYREQTVAEARGQAARFEKVYEQYRNAPTLTRQRLYIETMERVLGGADKVILDDPSKGGASVAPFVPLPAFPAFQGGRK
;
A
#
# COMPACT_ATOMS: atom_id res chain seq x y z
N ASP A 1 -25.12 35.77 -55.57
CA ASP A 1 -25.51 36.84 -54.61
C ASP A 1 -24.38 37.40 -53.73
N TYR A 2 -23.15 36.91 -53.82
CA TYR A 2 -22.00 37.38 -53.00
C TYR A 2 -21.52 38.82 -53.29
N ALA A 3 -21.90 39.42 -54.43
CA ALA A 3 -21.32 40.68 -54.91
C ALA A 3 -22.27 41.90 -54.88
N PHE A 4 -23.56 41.72 -54.54
CA PHE A 4 -24.57 42.77 -54.75
C PHE A 4 -25.22 43.32 -53.46
N ASN A 5 -25.17 42.61 -52.34
CA ASN A 5 -25.84 43.04 -51.09
C ASN A 5 -24.91 43.70 -50.06
N ILE A 6 -23.59 43.53 -50.17
CA ILE A 6 -22.64 43.93 -49.13
C ILE A 6 -21.50 44.74 -49.74
N ALA A 7 -21.25 45.94 -49.20
CA ALA A 7 -20.29 46.90 -49.72
C ALA A 7 -18.81 46.43 -49.67
N ASN A 8 -18.50 45.38 -48.89
CA ASN A 8 -17.21 44.67 -48.86
C ASN A 8 -17.33 43.28 -48.18
N PRO A 9 -17.54 42.19 -48.94
CA PRO A 9 -17.73 40.85 -48.38
C PRO A 9 -16.65 40.37 -47.39
N PRO A 10 -15.33 40.53 -47.61
CA PRO A 10 -14.32 40.03 -46.67
C PRO A 10 -14.26 40.82 -45.35
N LEU A 11 -14.54 42.13 -45.38
CA LEU A 11 -14.56 42.94 -44.16
C LEU A 11 -15.78 42.62 -43.28
N THR A 12 -16.94 42.38 -43.90
CA THR A 12 -18.15 41.98 -43.19
C THR A 12 -18.00 40.60 -42.55
N VAL A 13 -17.41 39.63 -43.24
CA VAL A 13 -17.12 38.31 -42.65
C VAL A 13 -16.20 38.44 -41.44
N LYS A 14 -15.16 39.28 -41.51
CA LYS A 14 -14.27 39.53 -40.36
C LYS A 14 -15.00 40.16 -39.18
N ALA A 15 -15.84 41.18 -39.42
CA ALA A 15 -16.59 41.85 -38.37
C ALA A 15 -17.61 40.92 -37.69
N VAL A 16 -18.29 40.08 -38.48
CA VAL A 16 -19.22 39.07 -37.96
C VAL A 16 -18.48 38.02 -37.15
N ALA A 17 -17.31 37.56 -37.62
CA ALA A 17 -16.47 36.63 -36.88
C ALA A 17 -16.02 37.20 -35.53
N GLU A 18 -15.56 38.45 -35.48
CA GLU A 18 -15.15 39.10 -34.24
C GLU A 18 -16.32 39.28 -33.26
N SER A 19 -17.52 39.60 -33.77
CA SER A 19 -18.73 39.76 -32.96
C SER A 19 -19.23 38.43 -32.40
N ALA A 20 -19.36 37.40 -33.23
CA ALA A 20 -19.77 36.06 -32.83
C ALA A 20 -18.80 35.45 -31.80
N MET A 21 -17.49 35.62 -32.03
CA MET A 21 -16.46 35.18 -31.08
C MET A 21 -16.56 35.91 -29.74
N ARG A 22 -16.79 37.23 -29.75
CA ARG A 22 -16.95 38.02 -28.51
C ARG A 22 -18.19 37.58 -27.72
N GLU A 23 -19.29 37.29 -28.39
CA GLU A 23 -20.54 36.85 -27.74
C GLU A 23 -20.38 35.49 -27.06
N ILE A 24 -19.87 34.49 -27.77
CA ILE A 24 -19.68 33.13 -27.23
C ILE A 24 -18.67 33.12 -26.09
N VAL A 25 -17.58 33.88 -26.20
CA VAL A 25 -16.57 34.02 -25.14
C VAL A 25 -17.14 34.76 -23.93
N GLY A 26 -17.97 35.78 -24.14
CA GLY A 26 -18.61 36.55 -23.05
C GLY A 26 -19.64 35.75 -22.24
N GLN A 27 -20.28 34.76 -22.87
CA GLN A 27 -21.24 33.86 -22.20
C GLN A 27 -20.55 32.67 -21.49
N SER A 28 -19.27 32.45 -21.76
CA SER A 28 -18.53 31.28 -21.28
C SER A 28 -17.57 31.63 -20.14
N GLN A 29 -17.39 30.72 -19.19
CA GLN A 29 -16.39 30.89 -18.14
C GLN A 29 -15.00 30.66 -18.72
N ILE A 30 -14.10 31.64 -18.61
CA ILE A 30 -12.75 31.59 -19.19
C ILE A 30 -11.96 30.32 -18.84
N GLN A 31 -12.16 29.77 -17.64
CA GLN A 31 -11.50 28.53 -17.17
C GLN A 31 -11.87 27.33 -18.05
N LYS A 32 -13.12 27.24 -18.53
CA LYS A 32 -13.60 26.13 -19.34
C LYS A 32 -13.18 26.25 -20.81
N ILE A 33 -13.08 27.49 -21.32
CA ILE A 33 -12.55 27.81 -22.66
C ILE A 33 -11.11 27.30 -22.84
N LEU A 34 -10.32 27.34 -21.77
CA LEU A 34 -8.89 26.97 -21.79
C LEU A 34 -8.62 25.47 -21.72
N THR A 35 -9.56 24.65 -21.21
CA THR A 35 -9.30 23.22 -20.92
C THR A 35 -10.13 22.25 -21.75
N ALA A 36 -11.44 22.44 -21.89
CA ALA A 36 -12.33 21.43 -22.47
C ALA A 36 -13.30 21.98 -23.54
N ASP A 37 -13.65 23.27 -23.47
CA ASP A 37 -14.76 23.82 -24.26
C ASP A 37 -14.35 24.27 -25.67
N ARG A 38 -13.07 24.17 -26.07
CA ARG A 38 -12.68 24.52 -27.46
C ARG A 38 -13.52 23.76 -28.49
N LYS A 39 -13.75 22.46 -28.26
CA LYS A 39 -14.58 21.59 -29.12
C LYS A 39 -16.08 21.91 -29.07
N LEU A 40 -16.54 22.64 -28.06
CA LEU A 40 -17.93 23.05 -27.91
C LEU A 40 -18.16 24.48 -28.45
N ILE A 41 -17.15 25.34 -28.33
CA ILE A 41 -17.17 26.75 -28.75
C ILE A 41 -17.03 26.89 -30.26
N GLU A 42 -16.16 26.09 -30.89
CA GLU A 42 -15.97 26.10 -32.35
C GLU A 42 -17.27 25.84 -33.13
N PRO A 43 -18.06 24.77 -32.85
CA PRO A 43 -19.32 24.55 -33.55
C PRO A 43 -20.39 25.59 -33.20
N ALA A 44 -20.44 26.07 -31.96
CA ALA A 44 -21.38 27.12 -31.56
C ALA A 44 -21.09 28.46 -32.27
N SER A 45 -19.81 28.82 -32.40
CA SER A 45 -19.36 30.01 -33.13
C SER A 45 -19.63 29.88 -34.63
N GLN A 46 -19.40 28.69 -35.22
CA GLN A 46 -19.76 28.42 -36.61
C GLN A 46 -21.27 28.62 -36.86
N GLN A 47 -22.13 28.08 -36.00
CA GLN A 47 -23.58 28.19 -36.13
C GLN A 47 -24.04 29.65 -36.01
N LEU A 48 -23.51 30.40 -35.04
CA LEU A 48 -23.84 31.81 -34.86
C LEU A 48 -23.36 32.65 -36.06
N MET A 49 -22.14 32.41 -36.53
CA MET A 49 -21.60 33.10 -37.70
C MET A 49 -22.39 32.80 -38.98
N GLN A 50 -22.79 31.54 -39.19
CA GLN A 50 -23.64 31.17 -40.33
C GLN A 50 -24.99 31.88 -40.26
N LYS A 51 -25.65 31.87 -39.09
CA LYS A 51 -26.93 32.57 -38.89
C LYS A 51 -26.85 34.05 -39.21
N VAL A 52 -25.82 34.74 -38.73
CA VAL A 52 -25.64 36.18 -38.97
C VAL A 52 -25.31 36.48 -40.44
N LEU A 53 -24.51 35.63 -41.11
CA LEU A 53 -24.19 35.79 -42.52
C LEU A 53 -25.40 35.48 -43.44
N ASP A 54 -26.26 34.55 -43.04
CA ASP A 54 -27.52 34.25 -43.73
C ASP A 54 -28.51 35.43 -43.58
N ASP A 55 -28.61 36.03 -42.38
CA ASP A 55 -29.43 37.22 -42.14
C ASP A 55 -28.99 38.41 -43.01
N TYR A 56 -27.67 38.60 -43.18
CA TYR A 56 -27.10 39.61 -44.08
C TYR A 56 -27.16 39.23 -45.57
N HIS A 57 -27.72 38.07 -45.92
CA HIS A 57 -27.81 37.55 -47.29
C HIS A 57 -26.44 37.57 -48.00
N ALA A 58 -25.38 37.23 -47.26
CA ALA A 58 -24.00 37.33 -47.74
C ALA A 58 -23.64 36.27 -48.80
N GLY A 59 -24.39 35.17 -48.86
CA GLY A 59 -24.14 34.06 -49.80
C GLY A 59 -22.82 33.32 -49.52
N VAL A 60 -22.37 33.29 -48.27
CA VAL A 60 -21.12 32.66 -47.81
C VAL A 60 -21.43 31.45 -46.95
N LEU A 61 -20.76 30.32 -47.21
CA LEU A 61 -20.83 29.13 -46.39
C LEU A 61 -19.59 29.05 -45.48
N VAL A 62 -19.81 28.95 -44.17
CA VAL A 62 -18.75 28.76 -43.18
C VAL A 62 -18.46 27.27 -43.00
N LEU A 63 -17.26 26.84 -43.40
CA LEU A 63 -16.84 25.44 -43.26
C LEU A 63 -16.39 25.09 -41.84
N GLN A 64 -15.54 25.93 -41.24
CA GLN A 64 -14.98 25.69 -39.90
C GLN A 64 -14.48 26.99 -39.26
N VAL A 65 -14.60 27.07 -37.93
CA VAL A 65 -13.97 28.10 -37.10
C VAL A 65 -12.91 27.42 -36.23
N LEU A 66 -11.69 27.97 -36.21
CA LEU A 66 -10.57 27.44 -35.42
C LEU A 66 -10.14 28.45 -34.37
N LEU A 67 -10.10 28.01 -33.11
CA LEU A 67 -9.62 28.85 -32.02
C LEU A 67 -8.09 28.73 -31.89
N LEU A 68 -7.36 29.77 -32.30
CA LEU A 68 -5.88 29.75 -32.30
C LEU A 68 -5.30 29.76 -30.87
N SER A 69 -5.28 30.92 -30.22
CA SER A 69 -4.76 31.07 -28.85
C SER A 69 -5.68 31.98 -28.04
N VAL A 70 -5.94 31.57 -26.80
CA VAL A 70 -6.70 32.36 -25.82
C VAL A 70 -5.75 32.63 -24.68
N ASP A 71 -5.26 33.87 -24.61
CA ASP A 71 -4.33 34.31 -23.57
C ASP A 71 -5.03 35.33 -22.66
N PRO A 72 -5.06 35.13 -21.33
CA PRO A 72 -5.59 36.12 -20.40
C PRO A 72 -4.73 37.39 -20.41
N PRO A 73 -5.33 38.58 -20.19
CA PRO A 73 -4.58 39.83 -20.17
C PRO A 73 -3.58 39.85 -19.01
N GLN A 74 -2.39 40.43 -19.22
CA GLN A 74 -1.27 40.36 -18.26
C GLN A 74 -1.62 40.84 -16.84
N GLN A 75 -2.58 41.75 -16.72
CA GLN A 75 -3.02 42.33 -15.44
C GLN A 75 -3.67 41.31 -14.49
N VAL A 76 -4.26 40.21 -15.01
CA VAL A 76 -5.02 39.24 -14.18
C VAL A 76 -4.34 37.86 -14.06
N ILE A 77 -3.23 37.63 -14.78
CA ILE A 77 -2.54 36.32 -14.80
C ILE A 77 -2.14 35.86 -13.41
N ALA A 78 -1.68 36.78 -12.54
CA ALA A 78 -1.29 36.46 -11.18
C ALA A 78 -2.48 35.90 -10.36
N ALA A 79 -3.61 36.62 -10.35
CA ALA A 79 -4.80 36.19 -9.62
C ALA A 79 -5.37 34.85 -10.13
N PHE A 80 -5.30 34.60 -11.44
CA PHE A 80 -5.71 33.30 -12.00
C PHE A 80 -4.81 32.16 -11.56
N ARG A 81 -3.48 32.37 -11.56
CA ARG A 81 -2.53 31.39 -11.06
C ARG A 81 -2.77 31.10 -9.59
N ASP A 82 -3.04 32.12 -8.78
CA ASP A 82 -3.32 31.96 -7.36
C ASP A 82 -4.58 31.13 -7.10
N VAL A 83 -5.68 31.37 -7.85
CA VAL A 83 -6.91 30.57 -7.73
C VAL A 83 -6.67 29.12 -8.14
N THR A 84 -5.94 28.88 -9.22
CA THR A 84 -5.63 27.50 -9.65
C THR A 84 -4.73 26.78 -8.66
N ALA A 85 -3.73 27.49 -8.10
CA ALA A 85 -2.86 26.94 -7.06
C ALA A 85 -3.66 26.59 -5.80
N ALA A 86 -4.54 27.48 -5.34
CA ALA A 86 -5.39 27.24 -4.19
C ALA A 86 -6.36 26.05 -4.41
N GLN A 87 -6.92 25.89 -5.61
CA GLN A 87 -7.74 24.73 -5.94
C GLN A 87 -6.94 23.42 -5.94
N GLN A 88 -5.73 23.45 -6.49
CA GLN A 88 -4.82 22.29 -6.45
C GLN A 88 -4.42 21.94 -5.02
N ASP A 89 -4.12 22.94 -4.20
CA ASP A 89 -3.78 22.73 -2.79
C ASP A 89 -4.97 22.18 -1.99
N LEU A 90 -6.18 22.68 -2.21
CA LEU A 90 -7.39 22.13 -1.58
C LEU A 90 -7.56 20.66 -1.95
N GLN A 91 -7.47 20.32 -3.23
CA GLN A 91 -7.58 18.94 -3.69
C GLN A 91 -6.49 18.05 -3.10
N ARG A 92 -5.24 18.55 -3.06
CA ARG A 92 -4.10 17.85 -2.47
C ARG A 92 -4.33 17.57 -0.98
N LEU A 93 -4.71 18.59 -0.21
CA LEU A 93 -4.99 18.46 1.22
C LEU A 93 -6.14 17.50 1.50
N GLY A 94 -7.20 17.53 0.67
CA GLY A 94 -8.30 16.57 0.76
C GLY A 94 -7.84 15.13 0.53
N ASN A 95 -7.09 14.89 -0.55
CA ASN A 95 -6.55 13.57 -0.86
C ASN A 95 -5.58 13.06 0.22
N GLU A 96 -4.73 13.95 0.78
CA GLU A 96 -3.82 13.62 1.88
C GLU A 96 -4.58 13.24 3.16
N ALA A 97 -5.64 13.97 3.50
CA ALA A 97 -6.48 13.66 4.66
C ALA A 97 -7.22 12.32 4.50
N GLU A 98 -7.78 12.05 3.33
CA GLU A 98 -8.40 10.76 3.02
C GLU A 98 -7.37 9.61 3.08
N ALA A 99 -6.19 9.80 2.50
CA ALA A 99 -5.11 8.81 2.55
C ALA A 99 -4.66 8.55 4.01
N TYR A 100 -4.56 9.59 4.82
CA TYR A 100 -4.21 9.47 6.24
C TYR A 100 -5.28 8.67 7.00
N ALA A 101 -6.56 8.97 6.83
CA ALA A 101 -7.66 8.24 7.46
C ALA A 101 -7.69 6.77 7.01
N ASN A 102 -7.53 6.53 5.71
CA ASN A 102 -7.47 5.20 5.11
C ASN A 102 -6.25 4.39 5.53
N ARG A 103 -5.20 5.04 6.06
CA ARG A 103 -4.03 4.35 6.62
C ARG A 103 -4.21 4.08 8.11
N VAL A 104 -4.52 5.10 8.91
CA VAL A 104 -4.49 5.00 10.37
C VAL A 104 -5.56 4.05 10.91
N VAL A 105 -6.77 4.08 10.35
CA VAL A 105 -7.87 3.24 10.86
C VAL A 105 -7.61 1.75 10.63
N PRO A 106 -7.22 1.29 9.42
CA PRO A 106 -6.87 -0.11 9.21
C PRO A 106 -5.61 -0.54 9.95
N GLU A 107 -4.58 0.33 10.05
CA GLU A 107 -3.35 0.03 10.78
C GLU A 107 -3.64 -0.21 12.27
N ALA A 108 -4.43 0.66 12.91
CA ALA A 108 -4.86 0.49 14.29
C ALA A 108 -5.71 -0.78 14.51
N ARG A 109 -6.65 -1.07 13.59
CA ARG A 109 -7.45 -2.31 13.64
C ARG A 109 -6.58 -3.56 13.47
N GLY A 110 -5.61 -3.53 12.57
CA GLY A 110 -4.66 -4.61 12.34
C GLY A 110 -3.78 -4.85 13.56
N ALA A 111 -3.29 -3.79 14.21
CA ALA A 111 -2.53 -3.88 15.46
C ALA A 111 -3.36 -4.47 16.60
N ALA A 112 -4.61 -4.02 16.77
CA ALA A 112 -5.52 -4.57 17.77
C ALA A 112 -5.82 -6.06 17.53
N ALA A 113 -6.11 -6.44 16.28
CA ALA A 113 -6.33 -7.84 15.91
C ALA A 113 -5.08 -8.70 16.16
N ARG A 114 -3.89 -8.18 15.86
CA ARG A 114 -2.62 -8.87 16.12
C ARG A 114 -2.44 -9.16 17.61
N ILE A 115 -2.65 -8.18 18.48
CA ILE A 115 -2.53 -8.34 19.93
C ILE A 115 -3.50 -9.41 20.45
N LEU A 116 -4.75 -9.40 19.96
CA LEU A 116 -5.75 -10.42 20.34
C LEU A 116 -5.32 -11.82 19.89
N GLN A 117 -4.86 -11.97 18.65
CA GLN A 117 -4.39 -13.25 18.11
C GLN A 117 -3.14 -13.75 18.84
N GLU A 118 -2.20 -12.87 19.18
CA GLU A 118 -1.02 -13.22 19.99
C GLU A 118 -1.42 -13.68 21.40
N ALA A 119 -2.39 -13.01 22.03
CA ALA A 119 -2.90 -13.41 23.34
C ALA A 119 -3.64 -14.76 23.30
N GLU A 120 -4.44 -15.00 22.26
CA GLU A 120 -5.12 -16.27 22.03
C GLU A 120 -4.11 -17.40 21.79
N ALA A 121 -3.12 -17.18 20.93
CA ALA A 121 -2.05 -18.13 20.65
C ALA A 121 -1.25 -18.47 21.92
N TYR A 122 -0.89 -17.46 22.74
CA TYR A 122 -0.18 -17.68 24.00
C TYR A 122 -1.00 -18.51 25.00
N ARG A 123 -2.30 -18.20 25.12
CA ARG A 123 -3.23 -18.96 25.96
C ARG A 123 -3.31 -20.41 25.50
N GLU A 124 -3.46 -20.65 24.19
CA GLU A 124 -3.53 -22.00 23.63
C GLU A 124 -2.23 -22.77 23.81
N GLN A 125 -1.09 -22.11 23.56
CA GLN A 125 0.24 -22.70 23.80
C GLN A 125 0.39 -23.13 25.25
N THR A 126 0.02 -22.26 26.21
CA THR A 126 0.14 -22.56 27.64
C THR A 126 -0.78 -23.72 28.05
N VAL A 127 -2.02 -23.74 27.56
CA VAL A 127 -2.96 -24.85 27.82
C VAL A 127 -2.46 -26.16 27.20
N ALA A 128 -1.96 -26.11 25.96
CA ALA A 128 -1.42 -27.28 25.27
C ALA A 128 -0.17 -27.83 25.96
N GLU A 129 0.72 -26.94 26.42
CA GLU A 129 1.91 -27.32 27.18
C GLU A 129 1.52 -27.96 28.51
N ALA A 130 0.62 -27.34 29.28
CA ALA A 130 0.14 -27.88 30.55
C ALA A 130 -0.51 -29.27 30.36
N ARG A 131 -1.36 -29.43 29.34
CA ARG A 131 -1.96 -30.73 28.98
C ARG A 131 -0.91 -31.76 28.57
N GLY A 132 0.10 -31.34 27.81
CA GLY A 132 1.22 -32.20 27.40
C GLY A 132 2.05 -32.66 28.60
N GLN A 133 2.33 -31.77 29.56
CA GLN A 133 3.01 -32.12 30.81
C GLN A 133 2.17 -33.06 31.68
N ALA A 134 0.86 -32.79 31.83
CA ALA A 134 -0.04 -33.66 32.57
C ALA A 134 -0.10 -35.07 31.96
N ALA A 135 -0.25 -35.18 30.64
CA ALA A 135 -0.24 -36.47 29.94
C ALA A 135 1.12 -37.20 30.05
N ARG A 136 2.24 -36.46 30.04
CA ARG A 136 3.57 -37.05 30.31
C ARG A 136 3.66 -37.60 31.73
N PHE A 137 3.20 -36.83 32.72
CA PHE A 137 3.20 -37.23 34.11
C PHE A 137 2.33 -38.47 34.34
N GLU A 138 1.12 -38.49 33.78
CA GLU A 138 0.19 -39.62 33.89
C GLU A 138 0.80 -40.91 33.34
N LYS A 139 1.43 -40.85 32.16
CA LYS A 139 2.16 -41.99 31.60
C LYS A 139 3.29 -42.48 32.51
N VAL A 140 4.07 -41.59 33.11
CA VAL A 140 5.14 -41.98 34.05
C VAL A 140 4.55 -42.58 35.31
N TYR A 141 3.46 -42.03 35.83
CA TYR A 141 2.76 -42.52 37.00
C TYR A 141 2.19 -43.94 36.80
N GLU A 142 1.59 -44.21 35.64
CA GLU A 142 1.12 -45.57 35.29
C GLU A 142 2.26 -46.59 35.30
N GLN A 143 3.42 -46.24 34.72
CA GLN A 143 4.60 -47.10 34.73
C GLN A 143 5.16 -47.30 36.15
N TYR A 144 5.20 -46.22 36.94
CA TYR A 144 5.64 -46.27 38.33
C TYR A 144 4.72 -47.16 39.19
N ARG A 145 3.40 -47.11 38.97
CA ARG A 145 2.42 -47.96 39.65
C ARG A 145 2.66 -49.44 39.37
N ASN A 146 3.08 -49.78 38.15
CA ASN A 146 3.34 -51.16 37.75
C ASN A 146 4.70 -51.68 38.25
N ALA A 147 5.75 -50.85 38.27
CA ALA A 147 7.11 -51.26 38.64
C ALA A 147 7.92 -50.14 39.35
N PRO A 148 7.66 -49.87 40.65
CA PRO A 148 8.15 -48.66 41.32
C PRO A 148 9.69 -48.60 41.50
N THR A 149 10.35 -49.73 41.73
CA THR A 149 11.81 -49.79 41.95
C THR A 149 12.60 -49.50 40.67
N LEU A 150 12.21 -50.11 39.55
CA LEU A 150 12.86 -49.93 38.25
C LEU A 150 12.67 -48.52 37.69
N THR A 151 11.46 -47.95 37.83
CA THR A 151 11.17 -46.59 37.35
C THR A 151 11.99 -45.54 38.08
N ARG A 152 12.16 -45.64 39.41
CA ARG A 152 13.00 -44.70 40.19
C ARG A 152 14.47 -44.78 39.78
N GLN A 153 14.99 -45.99 39.65
CA GLN A 153 16.39 -46.20 39.28
C GLN A 153 16.67 -45.65 37.87
N ARG A 154 15.75 -45.88 36.91
CA ARG A 154 15.83 -45.30 35.57
C ARG A 154 15.81 -43.77 35.60
N LEU A 155 14.87 -43.17 36.32
CA LEU A 155 14.78 -41.71 36.44
C LEU A 155 16.08 -41.12 37.01
N TYR A 156 16.65 -41.76 38.05
CA TYR A 156 17.92 -41.34 38.63
C TYR A 156 19.06 -41.39 37.62
N ILE A 157 19.22 -42.50 36.89
CA ILE A 157 20.27 -42.63 35.89
C ILE A 157 20.08 -41.61 34.75
N GLU A 158 18.86 -41.43 34.22
CA GLU A 158 18.58 -40.45 33.16
C GLU A 158 18.81 -39.00 33.62
N THR A 159 18.46 -38.66 34.86
CA THR A 159 18.73 -37.32 35.42
C THR A 159 20.22 -37.09 35.61
N MET A 160 20.95 -38.08 36.14
CA MET A 160 22.40 -38.01 36.31
C MET A 160 23.12 -37.96 34.96
N GLU A 161 22.67 -38.72 33.96
CA GLU A 161 23.19 -38.65 32.60
C GLU A 161 23.01 -37.26 32.00
N ARG A 162 21.83 -36.63 32.18
CA ARG A 162 21.57 -35.28 31.65
C ARG A 162 22.42 -34.22 32.36
N VAL A 163 22.50 -34.26 33.68
CA VAL A 163 23.27 -33.29 34.48
C VAL A 163 24.77 -33.45 34.22
N LEU A 164 25.26 -34.69 34.23
CA LEU A 164 26.67 -34.98 34.00
C LEU A 164 27.03 -34.82 32.51
N GLY A 165 26.11 -35.06 31.57
CA GLY A 165 26.37 -34.96 30.13
C GLY A 165 26.79 -33.58 29.65
N GLY A 166 26.36 -32.51 30.32
CA GLY A 166 26.74 -31.12 30.01
C GLY A 166 27.85 -30.54 30.91
N ALA A 167 28.38 -31.31 31.86
CA ALA A 167 29.45 -30.86 32.75
C ALA A 167 30.81 -31.34 32.22
N ASP A 168 31.82 -30.47 32.25
CA ASP A 168 33.22 -30.87 32.04
C ASP A 168 33.67 -31.73 33.22
N LYS A 169 33.77 -33.03 32.99
CA LYS A 169 34.12 -34.00 34.03
C LYS A 169 35.64 -34.09 34.12
N VAL A 170 36.15 -33.95 35.34
CA VAL A 170 37.53 -34.28 35.68
C VAL A 170 37.48 -35.46 36.65
N ILE A 171 37.97 -36.62 36.20
CA ILE A 171 38.04 -37.83 37.03
C ILE A 171 39.40 -37.79 37.72
N LEU A 172 39.40 -37.72 39.05
CA LEU A 172 40.61 -37.83 39.87
C LEU A 172 40.79 -39.31 40.23
N ASP A 173 41.90 -39.90 39.77
CA ASP A 173 42.28 -41.27 40.15
C ASP A 173 42.74 -41.30 41.61
N ASP A 174 42.51 -42.42 42.29
CA ASP A 174 42.73 -42.62 43.72
C ASP A 174 44.17 -42.26 44.10
N PRO A 175 44.41 -41.33 45.07
CA PRO A 175 45.76 -40.91 45.46
C PRO A 175 46.62 -42.03 46.05
N SER A 176 46.07 -43.24 46.24
CA SER A 176 46.75 -44.42 46.79
C SER A 176 47.67 -45.14 45.78
N LYS A 177 47.66 -44.78 44.48
CA LYS A 177 48.62 -45.29 43.49
C LYS A 177 49.28 -44.12 42.76
N GLY A 178 50.57 -43.91 43.04
CA GLY A 178 51.32 -42.72 42.65
C GLY A 178 51.23 -42.35 41.16
N GLY A 179 50.76 -41.14 40.91
CA GLY A 179 50.73 -40.51 39.59
C GLY A 179 49.51 -39.61 39.42
N ALA A 180 49.55 -38.40 39.97
CA ALA A 180 48.52 -37.37 39.79
C ALA A 180 48.41 -36.97 38.30
N SER A 181 47.63 -37.74 37.56
CA SER A 181 47.36 -37.56 36.13
C SER A 181 45.95 -37.01 36.01
N VAL A 182 45.81 -35.69 35.93
CA VAL A 182 44.52 -35.05 35.68
C VAL A 182 44.20 -35.23 34.20
N ALA A 183 43.51 -36.31 33.85
CA ALA A 183 43.05 -36.54 32.48
C ALA A 183 41.64 -35.92 32.31
N PRO A 184 41.44 -34.95 31.40
CA PRO A 184 40.11 -34.47 31.05
C PRO A 184 39.28 -35.63 30.50
N PHE A 185 38.06 -35.82 31.01
CA PHE A 185 37.14 -36.81 30.46
C PHE A 185 36.67 -36.33 29.08
N VAL A 186 37.18 -36.95 28.03
CA VAL A 186 36.69 -36.76 26.67
C VAL A 186 35.51 -37.72 26.47
N PRO A 187 34.27 -37.22 26.29
CA PRO A 187 33.13 -38.10 26.05
C PRO A 187 33.35 -38.88 24.74
N LEU A 188 33.04 -40.18 24.78
CA LEU A 188 33.09 -41.04 23.60
C LEU A 188 32.19 -40.44 22.50
N PRO A 189 32.62 -40.44 21.22
CA PRO A 189 31.77 -40.01 20.13
C PRO A 189 30.49 -40.85 20.14
N ALA A 190 29.35 -40.17 20.24
CA ALA A 190 28.05 -40.81 20.25
C ALA A 190 27.92 -41.71 19.01
N PHE A 191 27.50 -42.96 19.21
CA PHE A 191 27.22 -43.85 18.10
C PHE A 191 26.20 -43.19 17.16
N PRO A 192 26.47 -43.14 15.84
CA PRO A 192 25.52 -42.58 14.90
C PRO A 192 24.18 -43.31 15.05
N ALA A 193 23.10 -42.54 15.18
CA ALA A 193 21.75 -43.08 15.28
C ALA A 193 21.53 -44.07 14.12
N PHE A 194 21.09 -45.28 14.42
CA PHE A 194 20.81 -46.30 13.43
C PHE A 194 19.70 -45.78 12.51
N GLN A 195 20.11 -45.32 11.33
CA GLN A 195 19.20 -44.84 10.30
C GLN A 195 18.58 -46.08 9.65
N GLY A 196 17.50 -46.57 10.28
CA GLY A 196 16.68 -47.64 9.75
C GLY A 196 16.21 -47.25 8.35
N GLY A 197 16.68 -47.99 7.35
CA GLY A 197 16.35 -47.78 5.95
C GLY A 197 14.85 -47.79 5.74
N ARG A 198 14.33 -46.68 5.23
CA ARG A 198 13.03 -46.63 4.59
C ARG A 198 13.14 -47.43 3.28
N LYS A 199 12.51 -48.59 3.25
CA LYS A 199 11.98 -49.16 2.00
C LYS A 199 10.64 -48.51 1.70
#